data_AF-A0A2V7K215-F1
#
_entry.id   AF-A0A2V7K215-F1
#
_cell.length_a   1.000
_cell.length_b   1.000
_cell.length_c   1.000
_cell.angle_alpha   90.00
_cell.angle_beta   90.00
_cell.angle_gamma   90.00
#
_symmetry.space_group_name_H-M   'P 1'
#
loop_
_entity.id
_entity.type
_entity.pdbx_description
1 polymer ?
#
loop_
_entity_poly.entity_id
_entity_poly.type
_entity_poly.pdbx_seq_one_letter_code
_entity_poly.pdbx_strand_id
1 'polypeptide(L)'
;MRGFFRNLGCLIIILLAVALWYWYARVPSSGSTGTTIGTATSVSSGWQPLTAADADRGRAAVQSLGRQSGPVFANLSAAEAASYIFTVVAKQLPPSAQNAQAAIIGDRLYVRSDVELKDFGGSKALGPIGMLLGDRDSVRFGGTINMLKPGLGEFLVQEVKLGRVDVPNALIPRILTQMKRGKDIPGISQNGLPMVMPSYISDVRISSGKITLYKSVR
;
A
#
# COMPACT_ATOMS: atom_id res chain seq x y z
N MET A 1 -18.23 -60.60 8.70
CA MET A 1 -17.88 -59.49 7.78
C MET A 1 -18.51 -58.16 8.25
N ARG A 2 -18.01 -57.54 9.33
CA ARG A 2 -18.52 -56.23 9.85
C ARG A 2 -17.41 -55.24 10.31
N GLY A 3 -16.13 -55.60 10.18
CA GLY A 3 -15.01 -54.77 10.65
C GLY A 3 -14.40 -53.82 9.61
N PHE A 4 -14.56 -54.10 8.31
CA PHE A 4 -13.87 -53.35 7.25
C PHE A 4 -14.55 -52.01 6.91
N PHE A 5 -15.89 -51.97 6.89
CA PHE A 5 -16.65 -50.73 6.65
C PHE A 5 -16.51 -49.70 7.78
N ARG A 6 -16.22 -50.14 9.01
CA ARG A 6 -16.03 -49.23 10.15
C ARG A 6 -14.70 -48.49 10.08
N ASN A 7 -13.66 -49.15 9.56
CA ASN A 7 -12.36 -48.51 9.36
C ASN A 7 -12.36 -47.56 8.16
N LEU A 8 -13.13 -47.89 7.10
CA LEU A 8 -13.26 -47.02 5.93
C LEU A 8 -14.02 -45.71 6.26
N GLY A 9 -15.08 -45.81 7.07
CA GLY A 9 -15.79 -44.63 7.59
C GLY A 9 -14.91 -43.76 8.50
N CYS A 10 -14.10 -44.39 9.35
CA CYS A 10 -13.19 -43.67 10.24
C CYS A 10 -12.08 -42.92 9.46
N LEU A 11 -11.57 -43.52 8.39
CA LEU A 11 -10.53 -42.91 7.54
C LEU A 11 -11.08 -41.69 6.78
N ILE A 12 -12.33 -41.74 6.32
CA ILE A 12 -13.01 -40.61 5.69
C ILE A 12 -13.23 -39.46 6.69
N ILE A 13 -13.64 -39.78 7.93
CA ILE A 13 -13.81 -38.76 8.98
C ILE A 13 -12.48 -38.08 9.32
N ILE A 14 -11.39 -38.85 9.41
CA ILE A 14 -10.05 -38.29 9.66
C ILE A 14 -9.61 -37.39 8.49
N LEU A 15 -9.82 -37.81 7.24
CA LEU A 15 -9.49 -36.98 6.08
C LEU A 15 -10.31 -35.69 6.03
N LEU A 16 -11.60 -35.74 6.38
CA LEU A 16 -12.45 -34.56 6.47
C LEU A 16 -12.01 -33.64 7.62
N ALA A 17 -11.64 -34.19 8.77
CA ALA A 17 -11.12 -33.43 9.90
C ALA A 17 -9.78 -32.73 9.56
N VAL A 18 -8.87 -33.42 8.85
CA VAL A 18 -7.61 -32.84 8.39
C VAL A 18 -7.85 -31.79 7.32
N ALA A 19 -8.79 -32.00 6.39
CA ALA A 19 -9.15 -31.03 5.38
C ALA A 19 -9.79 -29.77 6.00
N LEU A 20 -10.70 -29.94 6.97
CA LEU A 20 -11.29 -28.86 7.75
C LEU A 20 -10.25 -28.12 8.57
N TRP A 21 -9.34 -28.84 9.25
CA TRP A 21 -8.25 -28.23 10.00
C TRP A 21 -7.28 -27.46 9.10
N TYR A 22 -6.95 -28.02 7.94
CA TYR A 22 -6.08 -27.37 6.94
C TYR A 22 -6.77 -26.18 6.26
N TRP A 23 -8.11 -26.17 6.18
CA TRP A 23 -8.86 -25.01 5.75
C TRP A 23 -8.90 -23.96 6.86
N TYR A 24 -9.17 -24.36 8.11
CA TYR A 24 -9.23 -23.50 9.28
C TYR A 24 -7.87 -22.86 9.64
N ALA A 25 -6.77 -23.59 9.50
CA ALA A 25 -5.41 -23.07 9.66
C ALA A 25 -5.01 -22.08 8.56
N ARG A 26 -5.72 -22.07 7.42
CA ARG A 26 -5.51 -21.12 6.32
C ARG A 26 -6.45 -19.92 6.38
N VAL A 27 -7.53 -19.98 7.16
CA VAL A 27 -8.25 -18.79 7.59
C VAL A 27 -7.44 -18.18 8.74
N PRO A 28 -6.92 -16.94 8.63
CA PRO A 28 -6.23 -16.31 9.75
C PRO A 28 -7.21 -16.21 10.92
N SER A 29 -7.05 -17.11 11.89
CA SER A 29 -7.76 -17.07 13.14
C SER A 29 -7.39 -15.75 13.81
N SER A 30 -8.32 -14.80 13.78
CA SER A 30 -8.23 -13.58 14.57
C SER A 30 -8.27 -14.03 16.03
N GLY A 31 -7.09 -14.18 16.62
CA GLY A 31 -6.92 -14.55 18.02
C GLY A 31 -7.46 -13.44 18.92
N SER A 32 -8.74 -13.54 19.25
CA SER A 32 -9.37 -12.78 20.32
C SER A 32 -9.37 -13.60 21.60
N THR A 33 -8.28 -13.55 22.38
CA THR A 33 -8.34 -13.76 23.84
C THR A 33 -7.10 -13.13 24.49
N GLY A 34 -7.33 -12.09 25.30
CA GLY A 34 -6.25 -11.44 26.06
C GLY A 34 -6.62 -10.02 26.48
N THR A 35 -7.56 -9.89 27.42
CA THR A 35 -7.82 -8.64 28.15
C THR A 35 -6.55 -8.19 28.85
N THR A 36 -5.91 -7.14 28.32
CA THR A 36 -5.01 -6.27 29.09
C THR A 36 -5.13 -4.87 28.53
N ILE A 37 -5.50 -3.92 29.39
CA ILE A 37 -5.60 -2.50 29.09
C ILE A 37 -4.18 -2.00 28.78
N GLY A 38 -3.91 -1.80 27.50
CA GLY A 38 -2.68 -1.22 27.01
C GLY A 38 -2.90 -0.84 25.55
N THR A 39 -2.84 0.45 25.25
CA THR A 39 -2.99 1.02 23.91
C THR A 39 -1.89 0.48 22.98
N ALA A 40 -2.08 -0.72 22.45
CA ALA A 40 -1.20 -1.33 21.47
C ALA A 40 -1.72 -0.95 20.08
N THR A 41 -1.09 0.04 19.46
CA THR A 41 -1.19 0.32 18.03
C THR A 41 -0.88 -0.97 17.28
N SER A 42 -1.90 -1.59 16.69
CA SER A 42 -1.73 -2.78 15.87
C SER A 42 -0.82 -2.43 14.70
N VAL A 43 0.44 -2.86 14.76
CA VAL A 43 1.33 -2.89 13.61
C VAL A 43 0.78 -3.99 12.71
N SER A 44 -0.21 -3.65 11.89
CA SER A 44 -0.71 -4.55 10.86
C SER A 44 0.42 -4.76 9.85
N SER A 45 1.16 -5.85 10.01
CA SER A 45 2.08 -6.38 9.00
C SER A 45 1.34 -6.93 7.76
N GLY A 46 0.03 -6.68 7.64
CA GLY A 46 -0.83 -7.11 6.55
C GLY A 46 -1.13 -5.96 5.57
N TRP A 47 -1.30 -6.33 4.31
CA TRP A 47 -1.88 -5.47 3.28
C TRP A 47 -3.26 -4.99 3.71
N GLN A 48 -3.41 -3.67 3.80
CA GLN A 48 -4.66 -3.03 4.21
C GLN A 48 -5.36 -2.45 2.97
N PRO A 49 -6.66 -2.68 2.79
CA PRO A 49 -7.41 -2.03 1.71
C PRO A 49 -7.44 -0.52 1.90
N LEU A 50 -7.41 0.23 0.80
CA LEU A 50 -7.63 1.66 0.84
C LEU A 50 -9.13 1.92 0.91
N THR A 51 -9.59 2.56 1.98
CA THR A 51 -11.00 2.88 2.19
C THR A 51 -11.21 4.39 2.32
N ALA A 52 -12.42 4.86 2.00
CA ALA A 52 -12.78 6.27 2.20
C ALA A 52 -12.67 6.68 3.68
N ALA A 53 -13.04 5.78 4.60
CA ALA A 53 -12.92 6.01 6.04
C ALA A 53 -11.46 6.20 6.48
N ASP A 54 -10.53 5.43 5.92
CA ASP A 54 -9.09 5.62 6.18
C ASP A 54 -8.57 6.94 5.62
N ALA A 55 -9.07 7.37 4.45
CA ALA A 55 -8.75 8.69 3.89
C ALA A 55 -9.24 9.83 4.79
N ASP A 56 -10.45 9.70 5.36
CA ASP A 56 -11.01 10.69 6.27
C ASP A 56 -10.26 10.74 7.61
N ARG A 57 -9.90 9.58 8.17
CA ARG A 57 -9.04 9.49 9.37
C ARG A 57 -7.67 10.11 9.14
N GLY A 58 -7.02 9.75 8.03
CA GLY A 58 -5.74 10.33 7.63
C GLY A 58 -5.83 11.84 7.46
N ARG A 59 -6.89 12.33 6.82
CA ARG A 59 -7.16 13.77 6.67
C ARG A 59 -7.35 14.47 8.01
N ALA A 60 -8.13 13.89 8.93
CA ALA A 60 -8.36 14.48 10.25
C ALA A 60 -7.08 14.56 11.08
N ALA A 61 -6.24 13.52 11.05
CA ALA A 61 -4.94 13.50 11.71
C ALA A 61 -4.00 14.56 11.12
N VAL A 62 -3.93 14.68 9.79
CA VAL A 62 -3.17 15.73 9.10
C VAL A 62 -3.69 17.12 9.48
N GLN A 63 -5.01 17.35 9.47
CA GLN A 63 -5.62 18.62 9.87
C GLN A 63 -5.36 18.97 11.33
N SER A 64 -5.25 17.97 12.21
CA SER A 64 -4.93 18.19 13.62
C SER A 64 -3.54 18.81 13.81
N LEU A 65 -2.55 18.46 12.97
CA LEU A 65 -1.21 19.06 12.96
C LEU A 65 -1.25 20.55 12.61
N GLY A 66 -2.18 20.95 11.72
CA GLY A 66 -2.32 22.33 11.30
C GLY A 66 -2.89 23.27 12.38
N ARG A 67 -3.48 22.73 13.46
CA ARG A 67 -4.03 23.55 14.55
C ARG A 67 -2.90 24.16 15.37
N GLN A 68 -3.05 25.40 15.81
CA GLN A 68 -2.06 26.09 16.63
C GLN A 68 -1.73 25.33 17.93
N SER A 69 -2.77 24.81 18.62
CA SER A 69 -2.68 23.93 19.78
C SER A 69 -2.64 22.43 19.42
N GLY A 70 -2.44 22.10 18.15
CA GLY A 70 -2.37 20.73 17.65
C GLY A 70 -1.06 20.02 18.01
N PRO A 71 -1.03 18.68 17.90
CA PRO A 71 0.19 17.92 18.17
C PRO A 71 1.32 18.28 17.18
N VAL A 72 2.56 18.10 17.61
CA VAL A 72 3.76 18.36 16.77
C VAL A 72 4.09 17.19 15.82
N PHE A 73 3.49 16.02 16.06
CA PHE A 73 3.57 14.87 15.17
C PHE A 73 2.26 14.09 15.14
N ALA A 74 1.98 13.40 14.03
CA ALA A 74 0.84 12.52 13.88
C ALA A 74 1.30 11.20 13.26
N ASN A 75 0.86 10.09 13.84
CA ASN A 75 1.13 8.76 13.33
C ASN A 75 -0.04 8.30 12.49
N LEU A 76 0.25 7.86 11.28
CA LEU A 76 -0.71 7.28 10.34
C LEU A 76 -0.35 5.81 10.09
N SER A 77 -1.37 4.97 9.99
CA SER A 77 -1.23 3.62 9.44
C SER A 77 -0.94 3.64 7.93
N ALA A 78 -0.54 2.50 7.39
CA ALA A 78 -0.32 2.34 5.94
C ALA A 78 -1.60 2.67 5.16
N ALA A 79 -2.75 2.16 5.61
CA ALA A 79 -4.05 2.42 4.99
C ALA A 79 -4.42 3.91 5.03
N GLU A 80 -4.26 4.59 6.17
CA GLU A 80 -4.67 6.00 6.32
C GLU A 80 -3.79 6.93 5.47
N ALA A 81 -2.48 6.74 5.54
CA ALA A 81 -1.55 7.52 4.73
C ALA A 81 -1.76 7.24 3.24
N ALA A 82 -1.81 5.96 2.84
CA ALA A 82 -2.01 5.61 1.44
C ALA A 82 -3.37 6.06 0.94
N SER A 83 -4.46 5.93 1.70
CA SER A 83 -5.80 6.37 1.28
C SER A 83 -5.88 7.90 1.15
N TYR A 84 -5.26 8.64 2.07
CA TYR A 84 -5.14 10.10 1.96
C TYR A 84 -4.32 10.49 0.72
N ILE A 85 -3.13 9.91 0.54
CA ILE A 85 -2.27 10.15 -0.62
C ILE A 85 -3.00 9.77 -1.91
N PHE A 86 -3.66 8.62 -1.94
CA PHE A 86 -4.42 8.16 -3.10
C PHE A 86 -5.60 9.08 -3.38
N THR A 87 -6.23 9.73 -2.40
CA THR A 87 -7.26 10.74 -2.68
C THR A 87 -6.66 11.98 -3.39
N VAL A 88 -5.44 12.36 -3.02
CA VAL A 88 -4.74 13.51 -3.61
C VAL A 88 -4.12 13.16 -4.97
N VAL A 89 -3.57 11.95 -5.10
CA VAL A 89 -2.83 11.42 -6.25
C VAL A 89 -3.74 10.65 -7.21
N ALA A 90 -4.97 10.25 -6.85
CA ALA A 90 -5.93 9.59 -7.74
C ALA A 90 -6.26 10.43 -8.97
N LYS A 91 -6.13 11.76 -8.87
CA LYS A 91 -6.23 12.65 -10.04
C LYS A 91 -5.12 12.43 -11.07
N GLN A 92 -3.98 11.91 -10.64
CA GLN A 92 -2.80 11.61 -11.45
C GLN A 92 -2.66 10.12 -11.78
N LEU A 93 -3.37 9.23 -11.07
CA LEU A 93 -3.34 7.80 -11.33
C LEU A 93 -4.29 7.42 -12.46
N PRO A 94 -4.04 6.29 -13.13
CA PRO A 94 -4.92 5.81 -14.17
C PRO A 94 -6.30 5.45 -13.61
N PRO A 95 -7.39 5.72 -14.35
CA PRO A 95 -8.75 5.44 -13.92
C PRO A 95 -9.05 3.94 -13.80
N SER A 96 -8.17 3.05 -14.30
CA SER A 96 -8.33 1.61 -14.22
C SER A 96 -7.92 1.00 -12.88
N ALA A 97 -7.35 1.79 -11.95
CA ALA A 97 -6.86 1.29 -10.67
C ALA A 97 -8.00 0.75 -9.78
N GLN A 98 -7.99 -0.56 -9.54
CA GLN A 98 -8.94 -1.28 -8.70
C GLN A 98 -8.21 -1.99 -7.54
N ASN A 99 -8.95 -2.36 -6.48
CA ASN A 99 -8.45 -3.12 -5.33
C ASN A 99 -7.17 -2.55 -4.69
N ALA A 100 -7.07 -1.23 -4.59
CA ALA A 100 -5.89 -0.60 -4.03
C ALA A 100 -5.70 -1.03 -2.57
N GLN A 101 -4.50 -1.49 -2.25
CA GLN A 101 -4.07 -1.92 -0.93
C GLN A 101 -2.70 -1.33 -0.59
N ALA A 102 -2.45 -1.07 0.68
CA ALA A 102 -1.17 -0.55 1.15
C ALA A 102 -0.63 -1.35 2.34
N ALA A 103 0.69 -1.41 2.43
CA ALA A 103 1.42 -2.02 3.52
C ALA A 103 2.69 -1.20 3.80
N ILE A 104 3.13 -1.16 5.05
CA ILE A 104 4.46 -0.65 5.39
C ILE A 104 5.33 -1.86 5.69
N ILE A 105 6.43 -2.01 4.94
CA ILE A 105 7.37 -3.11 5.09
C ILE A 105 8.76 -2.49 5.30
N GLY A 106 9.30 -2.69 6.51
CA GLY A 106 10.51 -1.97 6.95
C GLY A 106 10.25 -0.46 7.00
N ASP A 107 11.07 0.30 6.28
CA ASP A 107 11.01 1.77 6.19
C ASP A 107 10.41 2.25 4.86
N ARG A 108 9.65 1.39 4.18
CA ARG A 108 9.04 1.69 2.88
C ARG A 108 7.54 1.51 2.90
N LEU A 109 6.85 2.41 2.22
CA LEU A 109 5.44 2.27 1.90
C LEU A 109 5.31 1.49 0.59
N TYR A 110 4.56 0.39 0.66
CA TYR A 110 4.17 -0.39 -0.49
C TYR A 110 2.70 -0.16 -0.78
N VAL A 111 2.38 0.13 -2.04
CA VAL A 111 1.01 0.25 -2.55
C VAL A 111 0.86 -0.72 -3.69
N ARG A 112 -0.21 -1.52 -3.69
CA ARG A 112 -0.57 -2.41 -4.79
C ARG A 112 -1.98 -2.11 -5.29
N SER A 113 -2.19 -2.24 -6.59
CA SER A 113 -3.50 -2.06 -7.24
C SER A 113 -3.55 -2.81 -8.56
N ASP A 114 -4.73 -3.25 -8.97
CA ASP A 114 -4.93 -3.87 -10.27
C ASP A 114 -5.22 -2.79 -11.30
N VAL A 115 -4.51 -2.82 -12.42
CA VAL A 115 -4.49 -1.75 -13.42
C VAL A 115 -4.37 -2.35 -14.81
N GLU A 116 -4.87 -1.63 -15.81
CA GLU A 116 -4.83 -2.07 -17.20
C GLU A 116 -3.49 -1.75 -17.86
N LEU A 117 -2.97 -2.68 -18.65
CA LEU A 117 -1.65 -2.56 -19.28
C LEU A 117 -1.52 -1.31 -20.15
N LYS A 118 -2.63 -0.87 -20.74
CA LYS A 118 -2.70 0.34 -21.58
C LYS A 118 -2.34 1.61 -20.84
N ASP A 119 -2.55 1.65 -19.53
CA ASP A 119 -2.25 2.84 -18.71
C ASP A 119 -0.75 3.02 -18.45
N PHE A 120 0.05 2.00 -18.76
CA PHE A 120 1.52 2.04 -18.71
C PHE A 120 2.15 2.25 -20.09
N GLY A 121 1.35 2.64 -21.09
CA GLY A 121 1.79 2.77 -22.49
C GLY A 121 1.71 1.46 -23.27
N GLY A 122 1.00 0.45 -22.74
CA GLY A 122 0.79 -0.85 -23.38
C GLY A 122 2.04 -1.73 -23.43
N SER A 123 1.92 -2.89 -24.08
CA SER A 123 3.01 -3.88 -24.21
C SER A 123 4.28 -3.29 -24.85
N LYS A 124 4.14 -2.31 -25.75
CA LYS A 124 5.26 -1.64 -26.44
C LYS A 124 6.12 -0.79 -25.50
N ALA A 125 5.53 -0.13 -24.50
CA ALA A 125 6.25 0.71 -23.55
C ALA A 125 6.95 -0.12 -22.46
N LEU A 126 6.36 -1.25 -22.10
CA LEU A 126 6.91 -2.20 -21.11
C LEU A 126 7.95 -3.17 -21.70
N GLY A 127 8.17 -3.10 -23.01
CA GLY A 127 9.15 -3.92 -23.70
C GLY A 127 8.84 -5.43 -23.58
N PRO A 128 9.86 -6.29 -23.49
CA PRO A 128 9.66 -7.75 -23.39
C PRO A 128 8.81 -8.16 -22.18
N ILE A 129 8.85 -7.37 -21.10
CA ILE A 129 8.08 -7.64 -19.88
C ILE A 129 6.59 -7.57 -20.21
N GLY A 130 6.17 -6.62 -21.04
CA GLY A 130 4.78 -6.44 -21.49
C GLY A 130 4.14 -7.67 -22.16
N MET A 131 4.93 -8.62 -22.65
CA MET A 131 4.44 -9.89 -23.22
C MET A 131 4.07 -10.93 -22.15
N LEU A 132 4.55 -10.75 -20.92
CA LEU A 132 4.28 -11.63 -19.78
C LEU A 132 3.09 -11.18 -18.94
N LEU A 133 2.59 -9.95 -19.15
CA LEU A 133 1.42 -9.42 -18.45
C LEU A 133 0.16 -9.67 -19.26
N GLY A 134 -0.95 -9.88 -18.54
CA GLY A 134 -2.28 -9.84 -19.14
C GLY A 134 -2.75 -8.41 -19.43
N ASP A 135 -3.95 -8.30 -20.01
CA ASP A 135 -4.60 -6.99 -20.26
C ASP A 135 -4.82 -6.18 -18.97
N ARG A 136 -5.01 -6.88 -17.85
CA ARG A 136 -5.09 -6.32 -16.50
C ARG A 136 -4.16 -7.11 -15.59
N ASP A 137 -3.31 -6.40 -14.86
CA ASP A 137 -2.35 -7.02 -13.95
C ASP A 137 -2.19 -6.20 -12.66
N SER A 138 -1.69 -6.85 -11.61
CA SER A 138 -1.46 -6.24 -10.32
C SER A 138 -0.14 -5.49 -10.32
N VAL A 139 -0.18 -4.22 -9.97
CA VAL A 139 1.01 -3.37 -9.92
C VAL A 139 1.30 -2.99 -8.49
N ARG A 140 2.56 -3.09 -8.10
CA ARG A 140 3.06 -2.74 -6.78
C ARG A 140 4.16 -1.71 -6.89
N PHE A 141 4.02 -0.63 -6.15
CA PHE A 141 5.03 0.40 -5.96
C PHE A 141 5.56 0.32 -4.53
N GLY A 142 6.87 0.28 -4.37
CA GLY A 142 7.57 0.40 -3.10
C GLY A 142 8.43 1.66 -3.09
N GLY A 143 8.32 2.48 -2.05
CA GLY A 143 9.04 3.73 -1.99
C GLY A 143 9.04 4.40 -0.64
N THR A 144 9.71 5.56 -0.59
CA THR A 144 9.75 6.45 0.56
C THR A 144 9.08 7.78 0.24
N ILE A 145 8.70 8.53 1.26
CA ILE A 145 8.14 9.88 1.09
C ILE A 145 9.22 10.87 1.52
N ASN A 146 9.62 11.77 0.62
CA ASN A 146 10.59 12.81 0.90
C ASN A 146 9.89 14.18 0.84
N MET A 147 10.13 15.03 1.83
CA MET A 147 9.68 16.42 1.78
C MET A 147 10.71 17.25 1.03
N LEU A 148 10.31 17.94 -0.05
CA LEU A 148 11.21 18.83 -0.77
C LEU A 148 11.16 20.26 -0.22
N LYS A 149 9.94 20.75 0.04
CA LYS A 149 9.68 22.05 0.66
C LYS A 149 8.34 22.01 1.37
N PRO A 150 8.07 22.90 2.34
CA PRO A 150 6.75 23.01 2.95
C PRO A 150 5.68 23.19 1.87
N GLY A 151 4.75 22.24 1.78
CA GLY A 151 3.71 22.23 0.76
C GLY A 151 3.95 21.29 -0.43
N LEU A 152 5.16 20.76 -0.61
CA LEU A 152 5.53 19.87 -1.70
C LEU A 152 6.43 18.73 -1.21
N GLY A 153 5.89 17.52 -1.27
CA GLY A 153 6.64 16.28 -1.11
C GLY A 153 6.77 15.54 -2.44
N GLU A 154 7.58 14.51 -2.43
CA GLU A 154 7.65 13.49 -3.47
C GLU A 154 7.54 12.10 -2.87
N PHE A 155 6.82 11.21 -3.56
CA PHE A 155 6.89 9.78 -3.31
C PHE A 155 7.98 9.20 -4.22
N LEU A 156 9.14 8.89 -3.64
CA LEU A 156 10.28 8.34 -4.35
C LEU A 156 10.09 6.84 -4.53
N VAL A 157 9.73 6.44 -5.74
CA VAL A 157 9.55 5.04 -6.11
C VAL A 157 10.92 4.39 -6.25
N GLN A 158 11.18 3.39 -5.43
CA GLN A 158 12.44 2.64 -5.41
C GLN A 158 12.27 1.23 -5.99
N GLU A 159 11.05 0.70 -5.97
CA GLU A 159 10.77 -0.66 -6.38
C GLU A 159 9.42 -0.70 -7.10
N VAL A 160 9.37 -1.39 -8.23
CA VAL A 160 8.15 -1.61 -8.98
C VAL A 160 8.05 -3.08 -9.34
N LYS A 161 6.89 -3.67 -9.06
CA LYS A 161 6.57 -5.05 -9.46
C LYS A 161 5.28 -5.01 -10.28
N LEU A 162 5.31 -5.63 -11.45
CA LEU A 162 4.13 -5.80 -12.30
C LEU A 162 3.82 -7.29 -12.38
N GLY A 163 2.65 -7.68 -11.89
CA GLY A 163 2.26 -9.07 -11.68
C GLY A 163 3.31 -9.82 -10.88
N ARG A 164 3.98 -10.76 -11.55
CA ARG A 164 5.05 -11.60 -10.97
C ARG A 164 6.46 -11.11 -11.32
N VAL A 165 6.58 -10.10 -12.17
CA VAL A 165 7.85 -9.62 -12.72
C VAL A 165 8.33 -8.40 -11.96
N ASP A 166 9.58 -8.44 -11.51
CA ASP A 166 10.26 -7.28 -10.92
C ASP A 166 10.77 -6.37 -12.04
N VAL A 167 10.43 -5.09 -11.96
CA VAL A 167 10.80 -4.11 -12.96
C VAL A 167 12.21 -3.58 -12.66
N PRO A 168 13.13 -3.63 -13.63
CA PRO A 168 14.45 -3.03 -13.48
C PRO A 168 14.37 -1.53 -13.17
N ASN A 169 15.21 -1.05 -12.25
CA ASN A 169 15.24 0.37 -11.84
C ASN A 169 15.42 1.35 -13.01
N ALA A 170 16.10 0.94 -14.09
CA ALA A 170 16.28 1.75 -15.28
C ALA A 170 14.98 2.02 -16.07
N LEU A 171 13.96 1.17 -15.91
CA LEU A 171 12.65 1.32 -16.56
C LEU A 171 11.64 2.08 -15.71
N ILE A 172 11.84 2.15 -14.38
CA ILE A 172 10.96 2.87 -13.46
C ILE A 172 10.67 4.32 -13.91
N PRO A 173 11.67 5.16 -14.26
CA PRO A 173 11.38 6.53 -14.67
C PRO A 173 10.48 6.59 -15.91
N ARG A 174 10.72 5.73 -16.92
CA ARG A 174 9.91 5.69 -18.14
C ARG A 174 8.45 5.33 -17.84
N ILE A 175 8.24 4.33 -17.00
CA ILE A 175 6.90 3.86 -16.58
C ILE A 175 6.18 4.97 -15.79
N LEU A 176 6.89 5.63 -14.86
CA LEU A 176 6.34 6.75 -14.11
C LEU A 176 5.98 7.93 -15.01
N THR A 177 6.81 8.28 -16.01
CA THR A 177 6.49 9.34 -16.96
C THR A 177 5.24 9.03 -17.78
N GLN A 178 5.01 7.77 -18.16
CA GLN A 178 3.78 7.36 -18.86
C GLN A 178 2.54 7.44 -17.95
N MET A 179 2.70 7.11 -16.66
CA MET A 179 1.60 7.22 -15.69
C MET A 179 1.30 8.65 -15.25
N LYS A 180 2.33 9.51 -15.18
CA LYS A 180 2.21 10.92 -14.77
C LYS A 180 1.34 11.67 -15.76
N ARG A 181 0.05 11.81 -15.44
CA ARG A 181 -0.85 12.74 -16.12
C ARG A 181 -0.70 14.13 -15.48
N GLY A 182 0.36 14.85 -15.84
CA GLY A 182 0.63 16.18 -15.29
C GLY A 182 1.91 16.82 -15.79
N LYS A 183 2.07 18.13 -15.57
CA LYS A 183 3.33 18.84 -15.84
C LYS A 183 4.41 18.36 -14.88
N ASP A 184 5.61 18.14 -15.40
CA ASP A 184 6.80 17.95 -14.56
C ASP A 184 7.01 19.19 -13.70
N ILE A 185 7.12 18.97 -12.39
CA ILE A 185 7.39 20.04 -11.43
C ILE A 185 8.91 20.10 -11.24
N PRO A 186 9.55 21.27 -11.47
CA PRO A 186 10.99 21.41 -11.27
C PRO A 186 11.37 21.10 -9.82
N GLY A 187 12.39 20.26 -9.63
CA GLY A 187 12.89 19.81 -8.33
C GLY A 187 12.41 18.42 -7.88
N ILE A 188 11.49 17.78 -8.62
CA ILE A 188 11.08 16.38 -8.36
C ILE A 188 12.07 15.41 -8.99
N SER A 189 12.41 14.34 -8.27
CA SER A 189 13.25 13.26 -8.78
C SER A 189 12.63 12.58 -10.01
N GLN A 190 13.44 12.02 -10.91
CA GLN A 190 12.93 11.27 -12.07
C GLN A 190 12.01 10.10 -11.66
N ASN A 191 12.31 9.50 -10.51
CA ASN A 191 11.51 8.43 -9.89
C ASN A 191 10.52 8.94 -8.82
N GLY A 192 10.36 10.26 -8.70
CA GLY A 192 9.49 10.89 -7.74
C GLY A 192 8.10 11.15 -8.33
N LEU A 193 7.04 10.75 -7.61
CA LEU A 193 5.68 11.21 -7.88
C LEU A 193 5.40 12.46 -7.04
N PRO A 194 5.04 13.61 -7.67
CA PRO A 194 4.79 14.82 -6.94
C PRO A 194 3.55 14.69 -6.04
N MET A 195 3.69 15.12 -4.79
CA MET A 195 2.63 15.07 -3.80
C MET A 195 2.42 16.45 -3.18
N VAL A 196 1.23 16.99 -3.34
CA VAL A 196 0.84 18.22 -2.64
C VAL A 196 0.56 17.85 -1.19
N MET A 197 1.39 18.37 -0.29
CA MET A 197 1.18 18.22 1.15
C MET A 197 0.76 19.57 1.73
N PRO A 198 0.09 19.61 2.89
CA PRO A 198 -0.14 20.88 3.57
C PRO A 198 1.18 21.54 4.01
N SER A 199 1.25 22.88 3.91
CA SER A 199 2.46 23.66 4.22
C SER A 199 2.89 23.64 5.69
N TYR A 200 2.00 23.20 6.59
CA TYR A 200 2.31 23.01 8.01
C TYR A 200 3.00 21.67 8.29
N ILE A 201 3.28 20.83 7.29
CA ILE A 201 4.07 19.61 7.44
C ILE A 201 5.50 19.90 6.98
N SER A 202 6.49 19.58 7.81
CA SER A 202 7.92 19.81 7.54
C SER A 202 8.68 18.54 7.17
N ASP A 203 8.34 17.40 7.78
CA ASP A 203 9.04 16.13 7.56
C ASP A 203 8.05 14.95 7.60
N VAL A 204 8.40 13.87 6.91
CA VAL A 204 7.66 12.60 6.91
C VAL A 204 8.65 11.47 7.13
N ARG A 205 8.40 10.64 8.15
CA ARG A 205 9.22 9.46 8.42
C ARG A 205 8.40 8.20 8.37
N ILE A 206 8.92 7.19 7.68
CA ILE A 206 8.35 5.86 7.66
C ILE A 206 9.26 5.00 8.54
N SER A 207 8.73 4.49 9.65
CA SER A 207 9.47 3.59 10.52
C SER A 207 8.53 2.79 11.39
N SER A 208 8.96 1.62 11.85
CA SER A 208 8.19 0.77 12.78
C SER A 208 6.76 0.47 12.30
N GLY A 209 6.56 0.32 10.99
CA GLY A 209 5.25 0.00 10.41
C GLY A 209 4.24 1.15 10.41
N LYS A 210 4.67 2.41 10.63
CA LYS A 210 3.83 3.61 10.63
C LYS A 210 4.49 4.78 9.91
N ILE A 211 3.66 5.72 9.49
CA ILE A 211 4.10 6.97 8.86
C ILE A 211 3.90 8.09 9.87
N THR A 212 5.00 8.71 10.28
CA THR A 212 5.01 9.85 11.21
C THR A 212 5.15 11.13 10.42
N LEU A 213 4.14 12.00 10.51
CA LEU A 213 4.15 13.34 9.93
C LEU A 213 4.57 14.33 11.00
N TYR A 214 5.52 15.21 10.68
CA TYR A 214 6.00 16.24 11.60
C TYR A 214 5.46 17.61 11.20
N LYS A 215 5.03 18.36 12.21
CA LYS A 215 4.57 19.73 12.06
C LYS A 215 5.77 20.66 11.82
N SER A 216 5.61 21.58 10.88
CA SER A 216 6.52 22.70 10.71
C SER A 216 6.33 23.66 11.87
N VAL A 217 7.39 23.82 12.68
CA VAL A 217 7.44 24.87 13.70
C VAL A 217 7.67 26.18 12.95
N ARG A 218 6.70 27.08 13.00
CA ARG A 218 6.80 28.44 12.49
C ARG A 218 6.47 29.41 13.60
#